data_AF-A0A419A0F2-F1
#
_entry.id   AF-A0A419A0F2-F1
#
_cell.length_a   1.000
_cell.length_b   1.000
_cell.length_c   1.000
_cell.angle_alpha   90.00
_cell.angle_beta   90.00
_cell.angle_gamma   90.00
#
_symmetry.space_group_name_H-M   'P 1'
#
loop_
_entity.id
_entity.type
_entity.pdbx_description
1 polymer ?
#
loop_
_entity_poly.entity_id
_entity_poly.type
_entity_poly.pdbx_seq_one_letter_code
_entity_poly.pdbx_strand_id
1 'polypeptide(L)'
;MNPWLIAAACLAGAGFLSWGTARLGLRWPLVILAGLLAAISGQLFLAARGQGGFHDLAAAIAQVFTVLPALAGIGLGLGVARLRGHRLAWRSLPGAVILAGLAAAAAAAAGTLLL
;
A
#
# COMPACT_ATOMS: atom_id res chain seq x y z
N MET A 1 -7.32 -17.51 -10.87
CA MET A 1 -6.77 -16.18 -11.22
C MET A 1 -5.26 -16.22 -11.03
N ASN A 2 -4.46 -15.61 -11.91
CA ASN A 2 -3.00 -15.62 -11.79
C ASN A 2 -2.54 -14.55 -10.78
N PRO A 3 -1.91 -14.92 -9.64
CA PRO A 3 -1.47 -13.97 -8.61
C PRO A 3 -0.52 -12.90 -9.13
N TRP A 4 0.29 -13.23 -10.15
CA TRP A 4 1.22 -12.28 -10.77
C TRP A 4 0.50 -11.18 -11.55
N LEU A 5 -0.64 -11.47 -12.16
CA LEU A 5 -1.46 -10.44 -12.81
C LEU A 5 -2.04 -9.47 -11.79
N ILE A 6 -2.45 -9.99 -10.62
CA ILE A 6 -2.94 -9.16 -9.52
C ILE A 6 -1.82 -8.25 -9.01
N ALA A 7 -0.63 -8.80 -8.76
CA ALA A 7 0.53 -8.04 -8.34
C ALA A 7 0.91 -6.94 -9.35
N ALA A 8 0.93 -7.27 -10.64
CA ALA A 8 1.20 -6.29 -11.70
C ALA A 8 0.14 -5.19 -11.73
N ALA A 9 -1.15 -5.53 -11.61
CA ALA A 9 -2.24 -4.57 -11.57
C ALA A 9 -2.19 -3.67 -10.32
N CYS A 10 -1.92 -4.23 -9.14
CA CYS A 10 -1.75 -3.48 -7.91
C CYS A 10 -0.55 -2.53 -7.99
N LEU A 11 0.59 -2.99 -8.52
CA LEU A 11 1.78 -2.18 -8.71
C LEU A 11 1.55 -1.04 -9.70
N ALA A 12 1.01 -1.36 -10.89
CA ALA A 12 0.76 -0.37 -11.93
C ALA A 12 -0.32 0.63 -11.52
N GLY A 13 -1.43 0.16 -10.93
CA GLY A 13 -2.53 1.01 -10.48
C GLY A 13 -2.11 1.96 -9.35
N ALA A 14 -1.43 1.44 -8.33
CA ALA A 14 -0.97 2.26 -7.21
C ALA A 14 0.16 3.22 -7.62
N GLY A 15 1.04 2.80 -8.53
CA GLY A 15 2.06 3.66 -9.13
C GLY A 15 1.47 4.78 -9.98
N PHE A 16 0.49 4.46 -10.84
CA PHE A 16 -0.20 5.46 -11.65
C PHE A 16 -0.96 6.47 -10.79
N LEU A 17 -1.69 6.01 -9.76
CA LEU A 17 -2.40 6.89 -8.84
C LEU A 17 -1.46 7.80 -8.06
N SER A 18 -0.37 7.27 -7.51
CA SER A 18 0.59 8.07 -6.74
C SER A 18 1.36 9.07 -7.60
N TRP A 19 1.71 8.70 -8.84
CA TRP A 19 2.28 9.64 -9.81
C TRP A 19 1.27 10.72 -10.25
N GLY A 20 0.03 10.32 -10.58
CA GLY A 20 -1.03 11.22 -11.02
C GLY A 20 -1.45 12.21 -9.93
N THR A 21 -1.56 11.76 -8.69
CA THR A 21 -1.85 12.62 -7.53
C THR A 21 -0.75 13.64 -7.28
N ALA A 22 0.52 13.25 -7.43
CA ALA A 22 1.66 14.15 -7.35
C ALA A 22 1.66 15.18 -8.49
N ARG A 23 1.34 14.77 -9.72
CA ARG A 23 1.28 15.65 -10.90
C ARG A 23 0.13 16.65 -10.83
N LEU A 24 -1.06 16.21 -10.40
CA LEU A 24 -2.27 17.03 -10.32
C LEU A 24 -2.38 17.82 -9.00
N GLY A 25 -1.50 17.58 -8.04
CA GLY A 25 -1.57 18.20 -6.70
C GLY A 25 -2.73 17.71 -5.83
N LEU A 26 -3.46 16.68 -6.27
CA LEU A 26 -4.62 16.13 -5.57
C LEU A 26 -4.16 15.14 -4.51
N ARG A 27 -4.33 15.47 -3.23
CA ARG A 27 -3.86 14.62 -2.12
C ARG A 27 -4.88 13.57 -1.68
N TRP A 28 -6.16 13.88 -1.83
CA TRP A 28 -7.25 13.02 -1.35
C TRP A 28 -7.23 11.58 -1.90
N PRO A 29 -6.87 11.30 -3.18
CA PRO A 29 -6.86 9.92 -3.66
C PRO A 29 -5.75 9.10 -3.00
N LEU A 30 -4.62 9.74 -2.70
CA LEU A 30 -3.49 9.08 -2.02
C LEU A 30 -3.80 8.83 -0.53
N VAL A 31 -4.54 9.74 0.12
CA VAL A 31 -5.06 9.53 1.49
C VAL A 31 -5.99 8.32 1.54
N ILE A 32 -6.97 8.25 0.62
CA ILE A 32 -7.91 7.13 0.55
C ILE A 32 -7.16 5.82 0.27
N LEU A 33 -6.26 5.82 -0.72
CA LEU A 33 -5.46 4.64 -1.04
C LEU A 33 -4.65 4.15 0.16
N ALA A 34 -3.96 5.06 0.87
CA ALA A 34 -3.18 4.70 2.06
C ALA A 34 -4.07 4.17 3.20
N GLY A 35 -5.23 4.78 3.43
CA GLY A 35 -6.19 4.32 4.44
C GLY A 35 -6.76 2.93 4.11
N LEU A 36 -7.15 2.70 2.87
CA LEU A 36 -7.62 1.39 2.40
C LEU A 36 -6.52 0.33 2.52
N LEU A 37 -5.28 0.65 2.12
CA LEU A 37 -4.17 -0.27 2.23
C LEU A 37 -3.87 -0.65 3.68
N ALA A 38 -3.94 0.32 4.60
CA ALA A 38 -3.77 0.09 6.03
C ALA A 38 -4.87 -0.83 6.58
N ALA A 39 -6.14 -0.56 6.23
CA ALA A 39 -7.27 -1.37 6.67
C ALA A 39 -7.17 -2.81 6.15
N ILE A 40 -6.93 -3.00 4.85
CA ILE A 40 -6.82 -4.32 4.23
C ILE A 40 -5.63 -5.09 4.80
N SER A 41 -4.46 -4.47 4.89
CA SER A 41 -3.27 -5.11 5.46
C SER A 41 -3.47 -5.48 6.92
N GLY A 42 -4.14 -4.63 7.71
CA GLY A 42 -4.49 -4.93 9.10
C GLY A 42 -5.46 -6.11 9.23
N GLN A 43 -6.50 -6.18 8.37
CA GLN A 43 -7.43 -7.31 8.33
C GLN A 43 -6.71 -8.62 7.96
N LEU A 44 -5.82 -8.59 6.97
CA LEU A 44 -5.01 -9.74 6.58
C LEU A 44 -4.03 -10.16 7.69
N PHE A 45 -3.43 -9.21 8.40
CA PHE A 45 -2.57 -9.51 9.55
C PHE A 45 -3.34 -10.19 10.69
N LEU A 46 -4.53 -9.69 11.02
CA LEU A 46 -5.39 -10.32 12.03
C LEU A 46 -5.85 -11.72 11.59
N ALA A 47 -6.18 -11.89 10.30
CA ALA A 47 -6.52 -13.20 9.75
C ALA A 47 -5.33 -14.18 9.80
N ALA A 48 -4.12 -13.72 9.46
CA ALA A 48 -2.91 -14.53 9.53
C ALA A 48 -2.53 -14.92 10.97
N ARG A 49 -2.83 -14.08 11.98
CA ARG A 49 -2.67 -14.43 13.40
C ARG A 49 -3.64 -15.52 13.87
N GLY A 50 -4.74 -15.71 13.17
CA GLY A 50 -5.72 -16.78 13.41
C GLY A 50 -6.58 -16.60 14.67
N GLN A 51 -7.76 -17.22 14.66
CA GLN A 51 -8.49 -17.63 15.86
C GLN A 51 -8.33 -19.15 16.01
N GLY A 52 -7.76 -19.64 17.11
CA GLY A 52 -7.69 -21.09 17.41
C GLY A 52 -6.50 -21.86 16.82
N GLY A 53 -5.41 -21.20 16.41
CA GLY A 53 -4.16 -21.87 16.03
C GLY A 53 -4.02 -22.29 14.56
N PHE A 54 -4.99 -21.96 13.71
CA PHE A 54 -4.87 -22.10 12.25
C PHE A 54 -4.43 -20.77 11.63
N HIS A 55 -3.22 -20.74 11.12
CA HIS A 55 -2.70 -19.61 10.34
C HIS A 55 -3.30 -19.64 8.93
N ASP A 56 -3.91 -18.53 8.52
CA ASP A 56 -4.44 -18.41 7.17
C ASP A 56 -3.30 -18.11 6.17
N LEU A 57 -2.77 -19.18 5.55
CA LEU A 57 -1.78 -19.07 4.47
C LEU A 57 -2.29 -18.18 3.33
N ALA A 58 -3.61 -18.13 3.08
CA ALA A 58 -4.18 -17.28 2.04
C ALA A 58 -4.00 -15.80 2.38
N ALA A 59 -4.01 -15.42 3.66
CA ALA A 59 -3.77 -14.05 4.08
C ALA A 59 -2.31 -13.61 3.80
N ALA A 60 -1.34 -14.50 4.03
CA ALA A 60 0.05 -14.25 3.68
C ALA A 60 0.24 -14.11 2.16
N ILE A 61 -0.36 -15.01 1.37
CA ILE A 61 -0.35 -14.93 -0.09
C ILE A 61 -1.00 -13.61 -0.56
N ALA A 62 -2.13 -13.21 0.03
CA ALA A 62 -2.79 -11.96 -0.30
C ALA A 62 -1.89 -10.74 -0.02
N GLN A 63 -1.18 -10.70 1.12
CA GLN A 63 -0.20 -9.64 1.42
C GLN A 63 0.88 -9.55 0.34
N VAL A 64 1.44 -10.70 -0.07
CA VAL A 64 2.54 -10.77 -1.05
C VAL A 64 2.12 -10.30 -2.44
N PHE A 65 0.91 -10.65 -2.88
CA PHE A 65 0.47 -10.36 -4.26
C PHE A 65 -0.41 -9.10 -4.38
N THR A 66 -0.78 -8.44 -3.28
CA THR A 66 -1.61 -7.22 -3.32
C THR A 66 -0.96 -6.03 -2.61
N VAL A 67 -0.66 -6.16 -1.32
CA VAL A 67 -0.19 -5.05 -0.48
C VAL A 67 1.27 -4.69 -0.78
N LEU A 68 2.18 -5.67 -0.85
CA LEU A 68 3.58 -5.39 -1.17
C LEU A 68 3.75 -4.77 -2.56
N PRO A 69 3.13 -5.28 -3.64
CA PRO A 69 3.24 -4.67 -4.96
C PRO A 69 2.60 -3.28 -5.00
N ALA A 70 1.50 -3.05 -4.29
CA ALA A 70 0.89 -1.72 -4.18
C ALA A 70 1.81 -0.71 -3.45
N LEU A 71 2.43 -1.11 -2.34
CA LEU A 71 3.42 -0.29 -1.62
C LEU A 71 4.61 0.06 -2.53
N ALA A 72 5.13 -0.93 -3.24
CA ALA A 72 6.21 -0.74 -4.22
C ALA A 72 5.78 0.21 -5.35
N GLY A 73 4.57 0.02 -5.89
CA GLY A 73 3.96 0.88 -6.89
C GLY A 73 3.89 2.33 -6.42
N ILE A 74 3.39 2.58 -5.20
CA ILE A 74 3.31 3.92 -4.61
C ILE A 74 4.71 4.55 -4.50
N GLY A 75 5.70 3.79 -4.01
CA GLY A 75 7.08 4.25 -3.92
C GLY A 75 7.64 4.66 -5.29
N LEU A 76 7.44 3.82 -6.31
CA LEU A 76 7.87 4.09 -7.68
C LEU A 76 7.16 5.32 -8.28
N GLY A 77 5.84 5.42 -8.15
CA GLY A 77 5.07 6.54 -8.70
C GLY A 77 5.45 7.89 -8.06
N LEU A 78 5.63 7.92 -6.73
CA LEU A 78 6.15 9.09 -6.02
C LEU A 78 7.61 9.40 -6.41
N GLY A 79 8.45 8.38 -6.55
CA GLY A 79 9.83 8.51 -7.00
C GLY A 79 9.94 9.15 -8.39
N VAL A 80 9.18 8.63 -9.36
CA VAL A 80 9.09 9.18 -10.73
C VAL A 80 8.54 10.60 -10.71
N ALA A 81 7.49 10.88 -9.92
CA ALA A 81 6.95 12.23 -9.78
C ALA A 81 8.01 13.21 -9.27
N ARG A 82 8.81 12.80 -8.28
CA ARG A 82 9.87 13.62 -7.70
C ARG A 82 11.02 13.87 -8.69
N LEU A 83 11.42 12.84 -9.46
CA LEU A 83 12.41 12.99 -10.54
C LEU A 83 11.94 13.96 -11.63
N ARG A 84 10.63 14.02 -11.90
CA ARG A 84 10.01 14.97 -12.83
C ARG A 84 9.69 16.35 -12.21
N GLY A 85 10.14 16.62 -10.99
CA GLY A 85 9.97 17.91 -10.33
C GLY A 85 8.60 18.16 -9.70
N HIS A 86 7.68 17.19 -9.73
CA HIS A 86 6.41 17.30 -9.03
C HIS A 86 6.62 17.07 -7.52
N ARG A 87 6.24 18.05 -6.71
CA ARG A 87 6.42 18.01 -5.25
C ARG A 87 5.06 17.93 -4.56
N LEU A 88 4.85 16.86 -3.79
CA LEU A 88 3.80 16.81 -2.77
C LEU A 88 4.25 17.60 -1.53
N ALA A 89 3.38 18.45 -0.98
CA ALA A 89 3.67 19.10 0.28
C ALA A 89 3.36 18.16 1.45
N TRP A 90 4.40 17.50 1.93
CA TRP A 90 4.34 16.52 3.03
C TRP A 90 4.11 17.15 4.40
N ARG A 91 4.46 18.43 4.59
CA ARG A 91 4.27 19.19 5.85
C ARG A 91 2.82 19.63 6.03
N SER A 92 1.89 18.70 5.91
CA SER A 92 0.47 18.93 6.07
C SER A 92 -0.19 17.72 6.72
N LEU A 93 -1.31 17.93 7.42
CA LEU A 93 -2.07 16.87 8.07
C LEU A 93 -2.36 15.67 7.13
N PRO A 94 -2.76 15.88 5.85
CA PRO A 94 -2.93 14.78 4.89
C PRO A 94 -1.65 13.99 4.62
N GLY A 95 -0.49 14.68 4.57
CA GLY A 95 0.81 14.02 4.38
C GLY A 95 1.17 13.10 5.54
N ALA A 96 0.88 13.53 6.77
CA ALA A 96 1.06 12.70 7.96
C ALA A 96 0.13 11.47 7.94
N VAL A 97 -1.13 11.63 7.54
CA VAL A 97 -2.10 10.53 7.42
C VAL A 97 -1.64 9.50 6.37
N ILE A 98 -1.14 9.96 5.21
CA ILE A 98 -0.60 9.08 4.17
C ILE A 98 0.59 8.28 4.71
N LEU A 99 1.56 8.96 5.34
CA LEU A 99 2.74 8.31 5.92
C LEU A 99 2.36 7.27 6.97
N ALA A 100 1.46 7.63 7.89
CA ALA A 100 0.98 6.72 8.93
C ALA A 100 0.25 5.52 8.33
N GLY A 101 -0.62 5.71 7.33
CA GLY A 101 -1.32 4.64 6.64
C GLY A 101 -0.38 3.68 5.91
N LEU A 102 0.59 4.22 5.16
CA LEU A 102 1.59 3.40 4.46
C LEU A 102 2.50 2.65 5.44
N ALA A 103 2.91 3.31 6.54
CA ALA A 103 3.71 2.67 7.58
C ALA A 103 2.94 1.55 8.28
N ALA A 104 1.66 1.77 8.60
CA ALA A 104 0.80 0.75 9.19
C ALA A 104 0.60 -0.44 8.23
N ALA A 105 0.36 -0.17 6.94
CA ALA A 105 0.23 -1.21 5.93
C ALA A 105 1.52 -2.03 5.77
N ALA A 106 2.68 -1.36 5.74
CA ALA A 106 3.98 -2.02 5.64
C ALA A 106 4.31 -2.84 6.90
N ALA A 107 4.02 -2.31 8.09
CA ALA A 107 4.24 -3.00 9.36
C ALA A 107 3.35 -4.24 9.48
N ALA A 108 2.07 -4.14 9.11
CA ALA A 108 1.16 -5.28 9.10
C ALA A 108 1.58 -6.34 8.07
N ALA A 109 2.00 -5.93 6.86
CA ALA A 109 2.51 -6.84 5.84
C ALA A 109 3.78 -7.57 6.29
N ALA A 110 4.76 -6.85 6.83
CA ALA A 110 5.98 -7.42 7.39
C ALA A 110 5.66 -8.36 8.56
N GLY A 111 4.77 -7.93 9.46
CA GLY A 111 4.30 -8.76 10.57
C GLY A 111 3.66 -10.05 10.12
N THR A 112 2.84 -10.03 9.06
CA THR A 112 2.23 -11.25 8.49
C THR A 112 3.29 -12.22 7.96
N LEU A 113 4.38 -11.72 7.37
CA LEU A 113 5.45 -12.55 6.80
C LEU A 113 6.44 -13.08 7.84
N LEU A 114 6.41 -12.53 9.06
CA LEU A 114 7.24 -12.94 10.18
C LEU A 114 6.54 -13.92 11.13
N LEU A 115 5.22 -14.14 10.95
CA LEU A 115 4.43 -15.15 11.64
C LEU A 115 4.63 -16.52 10.99
#